data_AF-A0A558HX41-F1
#
_entry.id   AF-A0A558HX41-F1
#
_cell.length_a   1.000
_cell.length_b   1.000
_cell.length_c   1.000
_cell.angle_alpha   90.00
_cell.angle_beta   90.00
_cell.angle_gamma   90.00
#
_symmetry.space_group_name_H-M   'P 1'
#
loop_
_entity.id
_entity.type
_entity.pdbx_description
1 polymer ?
#
loop_
_entity_poly.entity_id
_entity_poly.type
_entity_poly.pdbx_seq_one_letter_code
_entity_poly.pdbx_strand_id
1 'polypeptide(L)'
;MIEGLSAVYILMLAAFVGYEVISRVPVILHTPLMSGSNFIHGIVLVGAMIALGQAETGMQQFIGFIAVLLGAGNAVGGYVVTERMLEMFKASDRNKGTGAANGINDKEAR
;
A
#
# COMPACT_ATOMS: atom_id res chain seq x y z
N MET A 1 -4.47 20.42 21.49
CA MET A 1 -4.61 20.47 20.01
C MET A 1 -3.22 20.64 19.42
N ILE A 2 -2.96 20.15 18.21
CA ILE A 2 -1.70 20.46 17.51
C ILE A 2 -1.82 21.93 17.08
N GLU A 3 -1.11 22.84 17.74
CA GLU A 3 -1.17 24.28 17.50
C GLU A 3 0.09 24.76 16.77
N GLY A 4 -0.10 25.74 15.86
CA GLY A 4 0.90 26.41 15.00
C GLY A 4 2.30 25.80 14.96
N LEU A 5 3.12 26.09 15.98
CA LEU A 5 4.51 25.67 16.05
C LEU A 5 4.68 24.14 16.11
N SER A 6 3.84 23.44 16.86
CA SER A 6 3.88 21.96 16.97
C SER A 6 3.54 21.26 15.65
N ALA A 7 2.64 21.83 14.83
CA ALA A 7 2.32 21.29 13.51
C ALA A 7 3.54 21.36 12.58
N VAL A 8 4.29 22.46 12.63
CA VAL A 8 5.52 22.64 11.84
C VAL A 8 6.60 21.66 12.29
N TYR A 9 6.77 21.46 13.60
CA TYR A 9 7.69 20.45 14.11
C TYR A 9 7.33 19.03 13.63
N ILE A 10 6.04 18.66 13.69
CA ILE A 10 5.58 17.35 13.21
C ILE A 10 5.85 17.22 11.70
N LEU A 11 5.53 18.24 10.90
CA LEU A 11 5.79 18.25 9.46
C LEU A 11 7.28 18.07 9.15
N MET A 12 8.15 18.85 9.81
CA MET A 12 9.59 18.77 9.58
C MET A 12 10.15 17.40 9.98
N LEU A 13 9.85 16.94 11.21
CA LEU A 13 10.36 15.65 11.69
C LEU A 13 9.82 14.48 10.85
N ALA A 14 8.55 14.51 10.45
CA ALA A 14 7.99 13.48 9.56
C ALA A 14 8.65 13.48 8.18
N ALA A 15 8.96 14.65 7.61
CA ALA A 15 9.66 14.76 6.33
C ALA A 15 11.10 14.20 6.43
N PHE A 16 11.83 14.54 7.50
CA PHE A 16 13.16 13.98 7.76
C PHE A 16 13.12 12.46 7.90
N VAL A 17 12.17 11.93 8.68
CA VAL A 17 12.00 10.48 8.83
C VAL A 17 11.68 9.83 7.49
N GLY A 18 10.79 10.42 6.68
CA GLY A 18 10.46 9.91 5.35
C GLY A 18 11.69 9.83 4.44
N TYR A 19 12.52 10.87 4.42
CA TYR A 19 13.77 10.89 3.64
C TYR A 19 14.76 9.81 4.10
N GLU A 20 14.98 9.69 5.40
CA GLU A 20 15.94 8.73 5.97
C GLU A 20 15.52 7.27 5.72
N VAL A 21 14.21 6.99 5.82
CA VAL A 21 13.65 5.65 5.57
C VAL A 21 13.77 5.26 4.09
N ILE A 22 13.40 6.16 3.17
CA ILE A 22 13.41 5.86 1.72
C ILE A 22 14.84 5.72 1.19
N SER A 23 15.79 6.50 1.70
CA SER A 23 17.20 6.48 1.30
C SER A 23 17.89 5.12 1.51
N ARG A 24 17.32 4.23 2.32
CA ARG A 24 17.90 2.92 2.70
C ARG A 24 17.23 1.72 2.01
N VAL A 25 16.29 1.95 1.09
CA VAL A 25 15.53 0.89 0.43
C VAL A 25 16.30 0.29 -0.76
N PRO A 26 16.38 -1.05 -0.89
CA PRO A 26 17.04 -1.70 -2.02
C PRO A 26 16.29 -1.47 -3.34
N VAL A 27 17.02 -1.46 -4.46
CA VAL A 27 16.49 -1.13 -5.80
C VAL A 27 15.27 -1.97 -6.20
N ILE A 28 15.25 -3.25 -5.80
CA ILE A 28 14.17 -4.18 -6.14
C ILE A 28 12.81 -3.78 -5.55
N LEU A 29 12.82 -2.93 -4.51
CA LEU A 29 11.61 -2.46 -3.84
C LEU A 29 11.14 -1.08 -4.32
N HIS A 30 11.82 -0.40 -5.26
CA HIS A 30 11.37 0.93 -5.70
C HIS A 30 9.96 0.93 -6.31
N THR A 31 9.64 -0.05 -7.14
CA THR A 31 8.30 -0.15 -7.77
C THR A 31 7.22 -0.54 -6.75
N PRO A 32 7.40 -1.55 -5.88
CA PRO A 32 6.51 -1.80 -4.75
C PRO A 32 6.35 -0.59 -3.81
N LEU A 33 7.44 0.13 -3.52
CA LEU A 33 7.43 1.31 -2.66
C LEU A 33 6.67 2.47 -3.29
N MET A 34 6.82 2.68 -4.60
CA MET A 34 6.04 3.67 -5.35
C MET A 34 4.54 3.37 -5.28
N SER A 35 4.14 2.10 -5.41
CA SER A 35 2.75 1.69 -5.21
C SER A 35 2.30 1.84 -3.76
N GLY A 36 3.14 1.48 -2.79
CA GLY A 36 2.84 1.58 -1.37
C GLY A 36 2.66 3.01 -0.89
N SER A 37 3.50 3.95 -1.34
CA SER A 37 3.29 5.38 -1.04
C SER A 37 2.03 5.93 -1.72
N ASN A 38 1.66 5.41 -2.91
CA ASN A 38 0.39 5.70 -3.56
C ASN A 38 -0.83 5.22 -2.75
N PHE A 39 -0.72 4.07 -2.08
CA PHE A 39 -1.75 3.59 -1.16
C PHE A 39 -1.85 4.45 0.11
N ILE A 40 -0.71 4.81 0.72
CA ILE A 40 -0.68 5.56 1.99
C ILE A 40 -1.29 6.96 1.85
N HIS A 41 -1.03 7.66 0.73
CA HIS A 41 -1.63 8.98 0.53
C HIS A 41 -3.15 8.93 0.31
N GLY A 42 -3.73 7.74 0.11
CA GLY A 42 -5.17 7.50 0.14
C GLY A 42 -5.86 7.93 1.45
N ILE A 43 -5.10 8.30 2.49
CA ILE A 43 -5.60 8.99 3.70
C ILE A 43 -6.43 10.25 3.40
N VAL A 44 -6.29 10.84 2.20
CA VAL A 44 -7.18 11.90 1.69
C VAL A 44 -8.67 11.52 1.83
N LEU A 45 -9.01 10.22 1.77
CA LEU A 45 -10.36 9.71 2.06
C LEU A 45 -10.92 10.21 3.40
N VAL A 46 -10.11 10.23 4.46
CA VAL A 46 -10.55 10.69 5.79
C VAL A 46 -10.92 12.16 5.74
N GLY A 47 -10.11 12.99 5.05
CA GLY A 47 -10.43 14.39 4.83
C GLY A 47 -11.72 14.59 4.04
N ALA A 48 -11.93 13.79 2.98
CA ALA A 48 -13.14 13.82 2.18
C ALA A 48 -14.39 13.41 2.98
N MET A 49 -14.28 12.41 3.85
CA MET A 49 -15.37 11.98 4.74
C MET A 49 -15.76 13.07 5.74
N ILE A 50 -14.77 13.74 6.34
CA ILE A 50 -15.03 14.88 7.24
C ILE A 50 -15.69 16.03 6.47
N ALA A 51 -15.17 16.38 5.30
CA ALA A 51 -15.74 17.45 4.46
C ALA A 51 -17.17 17.15 4.02
N LEU A 52 -17.48 15.90 3.63
CA LEU A 52 -18.84 15.49 3.29
C LEU A 52 -19.76 15.50 4.53
N GLY A 53 -19.27 15.09 5.70
CA GLY A 53 -20.02 15.12 6.95
C GLY A 53 -20.38 16.53 7.42
N GLN A 54 -19.63 17.55 6.97
CA GLN A 54 -19.87 18.97 7.26
C GLN A 54 -20.57 19.70 6.11
N ALA A 55 -20.99 19.01 5.05
CA ALA A 55 -21.61 19.62 3.88
C ALA A 55 -23.07 20.02 4.14
N GLU A 56 -23.37 21.32 3.99
CA GLU A 56 -24.70 21.88 4.26
C GLU A 56 -25.55 22.06 2.99
N THR A 57 -24.90 22.26 1.84
CA THR A 57 -25.58 22.47 0.55
C THR A 57 -25.55 21.22 -0.33
N GLY A 58 -26.58 21.04 -1.17
CA GLY A 58 -26.63 19.90 -2.10
C GLY A 58 -25.42 19.83 -3.05
N MET A 59 -24.85 20.98 -3.44
CA MET A 59 -23.63 21.04 -4.24
C MET A 59 -22.40 20.53 -3.46
N GLN A 60 -22.24 20.96 -2.20
CA GLN A 60 -21.15 20.47 -1.35
C GLN A 60 -21.27 18.97 -1.07
N GLN A 61 -22.50 18.47 -0.87
CA GLN A 61 -22.76 17.04 -0.68
C GLN A 61 -22.41 16.24 -1.94
N PHE A 62 -22.77 16.74 -3.12
CA PHE A 62 -22.43 16.09 -4.38
C PHE A 62 -20.90 16.02 -4.58
N ILE A 63 -20.20 17.13 -4.38
CA ILE A 63 -18.72 17.17 -4.51
C ILE A 63 -18.06 16.28 -3.45
N GLY A 64 -18.52 16.35 -2.20
CA GLY A 64 -18.01 15.52 -1.11
C GLY A 64 -18.22 14.03 -1.37
N PHE A 65 -19.37 13.64 -1.94
CA PHE A 65 -19.65 12.27 -2.33
C PHE A 65 -18.67 11.76 -3.39
N ILE A 66 -18.40 12.56 -4.43
CA ILE A 66 -17.40 12.24 -5.45
C ILE A 66 -16.00 12.16 -4.85
N ALA A 67 -15.65 13.08 -3.93
CA ALA A 67 -14.35 13.07 -3.26
C ALA A 67 -14.15 11.79 -2.43
N VAL A 68 -15.18 11.34 -1.70
CA VAL A 68 -15.15 10.08 -0.94
C VAL A 68 -15.03 8.89 -1.88
N LEU A 69 -15.78 8.85 -2.99
CA LEU A 69 -15.67 7.79 -3.99
C LEU A 69 -14.26 7.67 -4.58
N LEU A 70 -13.67 8.80 -4.98
CA LEU A 70 -12.31 8.82 -5.52
C LEU A 70 -11.26 8.46 -4.48
N GLY A 71 -11.41 8.95 -3.24
CA GLY A 71 -10.53 8.59 -2.12
C GLY A 71 -10.59 7.09 -1.79
N ALA A 72 -11.78 6.52 -1.75
CA ALA A 72 -11.98 5.09 -1.52
C ALA A 72 -11.38 4.25 -2.66
N GLY A 73 -11.60 4.66 -3.91
CA GLY A 73 -11.00 4.03 -5.08
C GLY A 73 -9.46 4.05 -5.05
N ASN A 74 -8.86 5.18 -4.63
CA ASN A 74 -7.41 5.29 -4.48
C ASN A 74 -6.87 4.35 -3.38
N ALA A 75 -7.48 4.35 -2.20
CA ALA A 75 -7.04 3.50 -1.09
C ALA A 75 -7.19 1.99 -1.42
N VAL A 76 -8.34 1.58 -1.96
CA VAL A 76 -8.58 0.16 -2.29
C VAL A 76 -7.71 -0.27 -3.48
N GLY A 77 -7.66 0.53 -4.55
CA GLY A 77 -6.84 0.23 -5.72
C GLY A 77 -5.36 0.18 -5.39
N GLY A 78 -4.87 1.15 -4.61
CA GLY A 78 -3.50 1.20 -4.12
C GLY A 78 -3.13 -0.02 -3.28
N TYR A 79 -4.03 -0.45 -2.38
CA TYR A 79 -3.81 -1.65 -1.57
C TYR A 79 -3.68 -2.91 -2.44
N VAL A 80 -4.64 -3.16 -3.33
CA VAL A 80 -4.66 -4.36 -4.18
C VAL A 80 -3.43 -4.45 -5.08
N VAL A 81 -3.00 -3.34 -5.68
CA VAL A 81 -1.81 -3.34 -6.54
C VAL A 81 -0.54 -3.58 -5.72
N THR A 82 -0.41 -2.91 -4.58
CA THR A 82 0.76 -3.06 -3.70
C THR A 82 0.88 -4.48 -3.16
N GLU A 83 -0.23 -5.09 -2.77
CA GLU A 83 -0.28 -6.45 -2.24
C GLU A 83 0.22 -7.46 -3.29
N ARG A 84 -0.31 -7.40 -4.52
CA ARG A 84 0.17 -8.22 -5.66
C ARG A 84 1.66 -8.01 -5.96
N MET A 85 2.16 -6.79 -5.81
CA MET A 85 3.59 -6.51 -6.00
C MET A 85 4.45 -7.15 -4.90
N LEU A 86 3.98 -7.14 -3.66
CA LEU A 86 4.68 -7.72 -2.52
C LEU A 86 4.59 -9.25 -2.49
N GLU A 87 3.52 -9.84 -3.03
CA GLU A 87 3.39 -11.30 -3.19
C GLU A 87 4.53 -11.89 -4.02
N MET A 88 5.10 -11.14 -4.97
CA MET A 88 6.24 -11.58 -5.78
C MET A 88 7.53 -11.81 -4.95
N PHE A 89 7.60 -11.27 -3.73
CA PHE A 89 8.71 -11.49 -2.80
C PHE A 89 8.48 -12.66 -1.84
N LYS A 90 7.25 -13.17 -1.75
CA LYS A 90 7.00 -14.42 -1.03
C LYS A 90 7.54 -15.54 -1.91
N ALA A 91 8.57 -16.24 -1.43
CA ALA A 91 9.05 -17.44 -2.09
C ALA A 91 7.84 -18.34 -2.35
N SER A 92 7.58 -18.66 -3.62
CA SER A 92 6.52 -19.59 -3.98
C SER A 92 6.80 -20.88 -3.22
N ASP A 93 5.94 -21.23 -2.28
CA ASP A 93 5.96 -22.51 -1.56
C ASP A 93 5.54 -23.66 -2.52
N ARG A 94 6.02 -23.61 -3.77
CA ARG A 94 6.02 -24.70 -4.75
C ARG A 94 7.15 -25.66 -4.40
N ASN A 95 7.10 -26.21 -3.19
CA ASN A 95 7.84 -27.40 -2.82
C ASN A 95 6.91 -28.43 -2.17
N LYS A 96 5.74 -28.62 -2.78
CA LYS A 96 4.86 -29.77 -2.56
C LYS A 96 4.43 -30.30 -3.93
N GLY A 97 5.21 -31.21 -4.52
CA GLY A 97 4.75 -31.93 -5.71
C GLY A 97 5.73 -32.77 -6.53
N THR A 98 7.05 -32.60 -6.40
CA THR A 98 8.02 -33.34 -7.26
C THR A 98 8.79 -34.45 -6.55
N GLY A 99 8.40 -34.83 -5.32
CA GLY A 99 9.00 -35.95 -4.58
C GLY A 99 8.51 -37.36 -4.95
N ALA A 100 7.64 -37.53 -5.94
CA ALA A 100 6.99 -38.83 -6.23
C ALA A 100 7.50 -39.56 -7.50
N ALA A 101 8.58 -39.08 -8.14
CA ALA A 101 9.03 -39.61 -9.43
C ALA A 101 10.45 -40.21 -9.44
N ASN A 102 11.03 -40.57 -8.29
CA ASN A 102 12.40 -41.12 -8.24
C ASN A 102 12.50 -42.56 -7.67
N GLY A 103 11.39 -43.29 -7.61
CA GLY A 103 11.33 -44.68 -7.11
C GLY A 103 11.37 -45.78 -8.18
N ILE A 104 11.77 -45.47 -9.42
CA ILE A 104 11.70 -46.44 -10.54
C ILE A 104 13.06 -47.09 -10.86
N ASN A 105 14.18 -46.62 -10.30
CA ASN A 105 15.51 -47.08 -10.73
C ASN A 105 16.12 -48.29 -9.98
N ASP A 106 15.39 -48.95 -9.07
CA ASP A 106 15.92 -50.09 -8.31
C ASP A 106 15.57 -51.47 -8.91
N LYS A 107 14.99 -51.53 -10.12
CA LYS A 107 14.58 -52.80 -10.77
C LYS A 107 15.42 -53.24 -11.96
N GLU A 108 16.53 -52.56 -12.27
CA GLU A 108 17.46 -52.97 -13.34
C GLU A 108 18.80 -53.54 -12.83
N ALA A 109 18.93 -53.84 -11.54
CA ALA A 109 20.08 -54.57 -10.99
C ALA A 109 19.81 -56.09 -10.90
N ARG A 110 19.39 -56.70 -12.02
CA ARG A 110 19.43 -58.15 -12.23
C ARG A 110 20.44 -58.48 -13.32
#